data_AF-A0AA41VH68-F1
#
_entry.id   AF-A0AA41VH68-F1
#
_cell.length_a   1.000
_cell.length_b   1.000
_cell.length_c   1.000
_cell.angle_alpha   90.00
_cell.angle_beta   90.00
_cell.angle_gamma   90.00
#
_symmetry.space_group_name_H-M   'P 1'
#
loop_
_entity.id
_entity.type
_entity.pdbx_description
1 polymer ?
#
loop_
_entity_poly.entity_id
_entity_poly.type
_entity_poly.pdbx_seq_one_letter_code
_entity_poly.pdbx_strand_id
1 'polypeptide(L)'
;MFFLFRIYHVFATLFEARVTALSCQWLMGRCTVNSVDLPDGTSLNSGVLVERCKYLEESKCLGICINTCKLPTQTFIKDYMGVPLMMEPNFTDYSCQFKFGVLPPMPSEDKTLTEPCLEICLNATRRRQVGKNENKIIQCPKV
;
A
#
# COMPACT_ATOMS: atom_id res chain seq x y z
N MET A 1 -22.57 19.91 14.14
CA MET A 1 -22.24 19.24 12.86
C MET A 1 -20.84 18.63 12.86
N PHE A 2 -19.78 19.40 13.16
CA PHE A 2 -18.41 18.89 13.24
C PHE A 2 -18.19 17.69 14.19
N PHE A 3 -18.83 17.67 15.36
CA PHE A 3 -18.72 16.55 16.31
C PHE A 3 -19.31 15.23 15.77
N LEU A 4 -20.45 15.27 15.09
CA LEU A 4 -21.03 14.07 14.47
C LEU A 4 -20.16 13.56 13.32
N PHE A 5 -19.60 14.47 12.51
CA PHE A 5 -18.71 14.11 11.41
C PHE A 5 -17.43 13.44 11.94
N ARG A 6 -16.87 13.96 13.04
CA ARG A 6 -15.68 13.39 13.69
C ARG A 6 -15.96 12.02 14.32
N ILE A 7 -17.12 11.85 14.96
CA ILE A 7 -17.54 10.56 15.52
C ILE A 7 -17.74 9.52 14.40
N TYR A 8 -18.41 9.89 13.32
CA TYR A 8 -18.59 9.03 12.14
C TYR A 8 -17.24 8.60 11.54
N HIS A 9 -16.29 9.51 11.40
CA HIS A 9 -14.97 9.23 10.84
C HIS A 9 -14.14 8.27 11.71
N VAL A 10 -14.22 8.41 13.04
CA VAL A 10 -13.60 7.48 14.00
C VAL A 10 -14.19 6.08 13.88
N PHE A 11 -15.52 5.95 13.79
CA PHE A 11 -16.14 4.64 13.62
C PHE A 11 -15.81 4.03 12.25
N ALA A 12 -15.76 4.83 11.19
CA ALA A 12 -15.40 4.38 9.85
C ALA A 12 -13.96 3.82 9.81
N THR A 13 -12.98 4.54 10.37
CA THR A 13 -11.58 4.07 10.39
C THR A 13 -11.41 2.77 11.15
N LEU A 14 -12.08 2.62 12.30
CA LEU A 14 -12.07 1.37 13.08
C LEU A 14 -12.73 0.22 12.32
N PHE A 15 -13.89 0.48 11.69
CA PHE A 15 -14.61 -0.52 10.91
C PHE A 15 -13.77 -1.00 9.73
N GLU A 16 -13.20 -0.08 8.96
CA GLU A 16 -12.34 -0.41 7.83
C GLU A 16 -11.11 -1.18 8.23
N ALA A 17 -10.45 -0.84 9.35
CA ALA A 17 -9.31 -1.60 9.84
C ALA A 17 -9.70 -3.06 10.15
N ARG A 18 -10.88 -3.30 10.73
CA ARG A 18 -11.35 -4.67 11.03
C ARG A 18 -11.73 -5.44 9.76
N VAL A 19 -12.44 -4.81 8.84
CA VAL A 19 -12.82 -5.44 7.56
C VAL A 19 -11.58 -5.71 6.71
N THR A 20 -10.63 -4.78 6.68
CA THR A 20 -9.35 -4.93 5.99
C THR A 20 -8.54 -6.06 6.61
N ALA A 21 -8.44 -6.14 7.94
CA ALA A 21 -7.75 -7.25 8.58
C ALA A 21 -8.33 -8.61 8.18
N LEU A 22 -9.66 -8.75 8.12
CA LEU A 22 -10.31 -10.00 7.71
C LEU A 22 -10.11 -10.33 6.23
N SER A 23 -10.23 -9.34 5.34
CA SER A 23 -10.06 -9.54 3.90
C SER A 23 -8.60 -9.77 3.52
N CYS A 24 -7.67 -9.00 4.09
CA CYS A 24 -6.23 -9.21 3.94
C CYS A 24 -5.77 -10.54 4.56
N GLN A 25 -6.40 -11.03 5.64
CA GLN A 25 -6.12 -12.35 6.21
C GLN A 25 -6.21 -13.44 5.13
N TRP A 26 -7.25 -13.37 4.30
CA TRP A 26 -7.51 -14.32 3.23
C TRP A 26 -6.62 -14.09 2.01
N LEU A 27 -6.39 -12.83 1.63
CA LEU A 27 -5.66 -12.48 0.41
C LEU A 27 -4.14 -12.50 0.55
N MET A 28 -3.62 -11.90 1.62
CA MET A 28 -2.20 -11.57 1.79
C MET A 28 -1.51 -12.42 2.85
N GLY A 29 -2.27 -12.99 3.80
CA GLY A 29 -1.74 -13.79 4.90
C GLY A 29 -2.04 -13.17 6.25
N ARG A 30 -1.31 -13.58 7.30
CA ARG A 30 -1.62 -13.23 8.68
C ARG A 30 -1.64 -11.71 8.92
N CYS A 31 -2.77 -11.22 9.41
CA CYS A 31 -3.00 -9.80 9.70
C CYS A 31 -3.25 -9.60 11.20
N THR A 32 -2.67 -8.55 11.76
CA THR A 32 -2.91 -8.13 13.15
C THR A 32 -3.35 -6.68 13.17
N VAL A 33 -4.27 -6.34 14.07
CA VAL A 33 -4.74 -4.95 14.22
C VAL A 33 -3.94 -4.30 15.34
N ASN A 34 -3.39 -3.13 15.06
CA ASN A 34 -2.56 -2.37 15.98
C ASN A 34 -3.06 -0.92 16.14
N SER A 35 -2.52 -0.23 17.14
CA SER A 35 -2.80 1.18 17.36
C SER A 35 -1.93 2.05 16.46
N VAL A 36 -2.51 3.12 15.91
CA VAL A 36 -1.84 4.10 15.08
C VAL A 36 -2.11 5.49 15.63
N ASP A 37 -1.07 6.32 15.63
CA ASP A 37 -1.16 7.71 16.02
C ASP A 37 -1.73 8.54 14.88
N LEU A 38 -2.85 9.20 15.14
CA LEU A 38 -3.49 10.11 14.21
C LEU A 38 -2.87 11.50 14.28
N PRO A 39 -2.99 12.31 13.22
CA PRO A 39 -2.51 13.70 13.23
C PRO A 39 -3.14 14.56 14.35
N ASP A 40 -4.30 14.17 14.86
CA ASP A 40 -4.99 14.82 15.98
C ASP A 40 -4.37 14.48 17.36
N GLY A 41 -3.29 13.69 17.40
CA GLY A 41 -2.60 13.28 18.64
C GLY A 41 -3.30 12.17 19.43
N THR A 42 -4.36 11.60 18.88
CA THR A 42 -5.07 10.45 19.48
C THR A 42 -4.56 9.15 18.88
N SER A 43 -4.41 8.10 19.69
CA SER A 43 -4.10 6.75 19.21
C SER A 43 -5.38 5.92 19.10
N LEU A 44 -5.60 5.30 17.94
CA LEU A 44 -6.74 4.41 17.71
C LEU A 44 -6.28 3.07 17.14
N ASN A 45 -7.05 2.02 17.41
CA ASN A 45 -6.85 0.68 16.85
C ASN A 45 -7.31 0.60 15.39
N SER A 46 -6.83 1.54 14.57
CA SER A 46 -7.13 1.72 13.15
C SER A 46 -5.92 1.33 12.27
N GLY A 47 -4.93 0.64 12.83
CA GLY A 47 -3.83 0.07 12.05
C GLY A 47 -4.04 -1.40 11.73
N VAL A 48 -3.60 -1.84 10.55
CA VAL A 48 -3.52 -3.26 10.21
C VAL A 48 -2.12 -3.58 9.76
N LEU A 49 -1.44 -4.45 10.49
CA LEU A 49 -0.14 -4.99 10.12
C LEU A 49 -0.33 -6.36 9.45
N VAL A 50 0.00 -6.43 8.17
CA VAL A 50 0.20 -7.70 7.47
C VAL A 50 1.61 -8.15 7.80
N GLU A 51 1.75 -9.23 8.58
CA GLU A 51 3.05 -9.70 9.08
C GLU A 51 3.97 -10.13 7.92
N ARG A 52 3.38 -10.76 6.89
CA ARG A 52 4.10 -11.18 5.69
C ARG A 52 3.14 -11.18 4.50
N CYS A 53 3.30 -10.21 3.61
CA CYS A 53 2.43 -10.01 2.46
C CYS A 53 2.81 -10.96 1.32
N LYS A 54 1.97 -11.98 1.11
CA LYS A 54 2.15 -12.97 0.04
C LYS A 54 2.32 -12.33 -1.35
N TYR A 55 1.58 -11.26 -1.62
CA TYR A 55 1.66 -10.55 -2.89
C TYR A 55 3.05 -9.92 -3.12
N LEU A 56 3.63 -9.31 -2.09
CA LEU A 56 4.97 -8.72 -2.15
C LEU A 56 6.05 -9.80 -2.19
N GLU A 57 5.87 -10.87 -1.41
CA GLU A 57 6.80 -12.00 -1.33
C GLU A 57 6.91 -12.78 -2.65
N GLU A 58 5.79 -13.01 -3.35
CA GLU A 58 5.78 -13.72 -4.62
C GLU A 58 6.27 -12.83 -5.77
N SER A 59 5.83 -11.58 -5.81
CA SER A 59 6.18 -10.64 -6.88
C SER A 59 7.62 -10.14 -6.79
N LYS A 60 8.18 -10.06 -5.57
CA LYS A 60 9.52 -9.53 -5.25
C LYS A 60 9.84 -8.21 -5.95
N CYS A 61 8.82 -7.40 -6.19
CA CYS A 61 8.96 -6.19 -6.99
C CYS A 61 8.21 -5.01 -6.39
N LEU A 62 8.97 -4.02 -5.96
CA LEU A 62 8.49 -2.76 -5.42
C LEU A 62 7.50 -2.07 -6.38
N GLY A 63 7.85 -1.99 -7.67
CA GLY A 63 6.98 -1.37 -8.66
C GLY A 63 5.60 -2.03 -8.80
N ILE A 64 5.49 -3.34 -8.57
CA ILE A 64 4.20 -4.04 -8.61
C ILE A 64 3.42 -3.76 -7.33
N CYS A 65 4.06 -3.86 -6.17
CA CYS A 65 3.44 -3.56 -4.88
C CYS A 65 2.87 -2.13 -4.86
N ILE A 66 3.66 -1.15 -5.29
CA ILE A 66 3.29 0.26 -5.31
C ILE A 66 2.12 0.52 -6.27
N ASN A 67 2.24 0.09 -7.53
CA ASN A 67 1.28 0.48 -8.56
C ASN A 67 0.02 -0.38 -8.59
N THR A 68 0.07 -1.60 -8.06
CA THR A 68 -1.09 -2.50 -8.03
C THR A 68 -1.80 -2.49 -6.68
N CYS A 69 -1.05 -2.45 -5.58
CA CYS A 69 -1.64 -2.56 -4.24
C CYS A 69 -1.73 -1.19 -3.57
N LYS A 70 -0.61 -0.50 -3.34
CA LYS A 70 -0.57 0.72 -2.51
C LYS A 70 -1.40 1.86 -3.08
N LEU A 71 -1.05 2.37 -4.26
CA LEU A 71 -1.71 3.55 -4.82
C LEU A 71 -3.20 3.30 -5.09
N PRO A 72 -3.62 2.20 -5.74
CA PRO A 72 -5.04 1.96 -5.99
C PRO A 72 -5.85 1.80 -4.72
N THR A 73 -5.32 1.12 -3.70
CA THR A 73 -6.05 0.92 -2.43
C THR A 73 -6.20 2.24 -1.67
N GLN A 74 -5.15 3.05 -1.59
CA GLN A 74 -5.23 4.37 -0.94
C GLN A 74 -6.24 5.28 -1.64
N THR A 75 -6.23 5.33 -2.97
CA THR A 75 -7.21 6.10 -3.75
C THR A 75 -8.62 5.56 -3.55
N PHE A 76 -8.81 4.24 -3.61
CA PHE A 76 -10.14 3.63 -3.46
C PHE A 76 -10.75 3.92 -2.09
N ILE A 77 -10.01 3.67 -1.01
CA ILE A 77 -10.49 3.89 0.36
C ILE A 77 -10.77 5.37 0.62
N LYS A 78 -9.92 6.26 0.10
CA LYS A 78 -10.13 7.70 0.22
C LYS A 78 -11.37 8.18 -0.54
N ASP A 79 -11.50 7.81 -1.81
CA ASP A 79 -12.49 8.42 -2.70
C ASP A 79 -13.87 7.77 -2.58
N TYR A 80 -13.93 6.45 -2.34
CA TYR A 80 -15.19 5.71 -2.24
C TYR A 80 -15.68 5.53 -0.80
N MET A 81 -14.78 5.35 0.16
CA MET A 81 -15.16 5.16 1.56
C MET A 81 -15.02 6.43 2.41
N GLY A 82 -14.32 7.46 1.90
CA GLY A 82 -14.14 8.74 2.59
C GLY A 82 -13.13 8.68 3.73
N VAL A 83 -12.34 7.61 3.82
CA VAL A 83 -11.36 7.41 4.88
C VAL A 83 -9.95 7.57 4.34
N PRO A 84 -9.09 8.42 4.93
CA PRO A 84 -7.70 8.50 4.52
C PRO A 84 -6.96 7.23 4.97
N LEU A 85 -6.20 6.64 4.06
CA LEU A 85 -5.37 5.47 4.31
C LEU A 85 -3.94 5.77 3.89
N MET A 86 -2.99 5.51 4.79
CA MET A 86 -1.57 5.44 4.48
C MET A 86 -1.12 3.98 4.55
N MET A 87 -0.33 3.54 3.57
CA MET A 87 0.23 2.20 3.50
C MET A 87 1.75 2.29 3.42
N GLU A 88 2.42 1.52 4.27
CA GLU A 88 3.87 1.45 4.42
C GLU A 88 4.31 -0.01 4.25
N PRO A 89 4.67 -0.44 3.03
CA PRO A 89 5.30 -1.74 2.82
C PRO A 89 6.74 -1.73 3.35
N ASN A 90 7.18 -2.86 3.90
CA ASN A 90 8.57 -3.12 4.24
C ASN A 90 9.12 -4.23 3.33
N PHE A 91 10.16 -3.90 2.57
CA PHE A 91 10.74 -4.79 1.56
C PHE A 91 11.79 -5.77 2.13
N THR A 92 12.16 -5.63 3.40
CA THR A 92 13.15 -6.49 4.06
C THR A 92 12.50 -7.73 4.66
N ASP A 93 11.38 -7.54 5.37
CA ASP A 93 10.63 -8.61 6.04
C ASP A 93 9.34 -9.01 5.29
N TYR A 94 9.02 -8.30 4.19
CA TYR A 94 7.80 -8.44 3.40
C TYR A 94 6.51 -8.07 4.15
N SER A 95 6.61 -7.34 5.28
CA SER A 95 5.44 -6.85 6.00
C SER A 95 4.81 -5.63 5.32
N CYS A 96 3.55 -5.33 5.64
CA CYS A 96 2.90 -4.11 5.16
C CYS A 96 1.97 -3.54 6.22
N GLN A 97 2.21 -2.29 6.60
CA GLN A 97 1.41 -1.57 7.58
C GLN A 97 0.38 -0.68 6.88
N PHE A 98 -0.88 -0.85 7.25
CA PHE A 98 -1.99 0.01 6.86
C PHE A 98 -2.32 0.90 8.05
N LYS A 99 -2.52 2.19 7.80
CA LYS A 99 -2.79 3.22 8.80
C LYS A 99 -4.06 3.97 8.38
N PHE A 100 -5.21 3.54 8.88
CA PHE A 100 -6.49 4.19 8.61
C PHE A 100 -6.65 5.45 9.46
N GLY A 101 -7.13 6.52 8.86
CA GLY A 101 -7.21 7.86 9.44
C GLY A 101 -5.95 8.71 9.23
N VAL A 102 -4.91 8.17 8.60
CA VAL A 102 -3.67 8.90 8.29
C VAL A 102 -3.66 9.26 6.80
N LEU A 103 -3.47 10.54 6.49
CA LEU A 103 -3.35 11.00 5.12
C LEU A 103 -2.04 10.46 4.50
N PRO A 104 -2.11 9.85 3.29
CA PRO A 104 -0.91 9.46 2.60
C PRO A 104 -0.09 10.72 2.24
N PRO A 105 1.25 10.65 2.33
CA PRO A 105 2.11 11.75 1.92
C PRO A 105 1.97 12.02 0.42
N MET A 106 2.37 13.22 -0.01
CA MET A 106 2.40 13.51 -1.44
C MET A 106 3.36 12.53 -2.15
N PRO A 107 3.08 12.11 -3.40
CA PRO A 107 3.93 11.17 -4.12
C PRO A 107 5.39 11.61 -4.24
N SER A 108 5.67 12.92 -4.23
CA SER A 108 7.03 13.47 -4.24
C SER A 108 7.82 13.22 -2.95
N GLU A 109 7.15 13.00 -1.83
CA GLU A 109 7.74 12.84 -0.50
C GLU A 109 7.70 11.39 -0.01
N ASP A 110 6.96 10.53 -0.72
CA ASP A 110 6.82 9.12 -0.39
C ASP A 110 8.12 8.37 -0.72
N LYS A 111 8.92 8.12 0.32
CA LYS A 111 10.19 7.39 0.24
C LYS A 111 10.05 6.03 -0.46
N THR A 112 8.90 5.38 -0.34
CA THR A 112 8.65 4.08 -0.98
C THR A 112 8.54 4.16 -2.50
N LEU A 113 8.31 5.36 -3.06
CA LEU A 113 8.29 5.59 -4.51
C LEU A 113 9.69 5.87 -5.09
N THR A 114 10.62 6.30 -4.25
CA THR A 114 12.00 6.63 -4.63
C THR A 114 12.95 5.43 -4.46
N GLU A 115 12.54 4.42 -3.68
CA GLU A 115 13.35 3.23 -3.46
C GLU A 115 13.53 2.39 -4.74
N PRO A 116 14.76 1.93 -5.04
CA PRO A 116 15.01 1.09 -6.20
C PRO A 116 14.29 -0.26 -6.04
N CYS A 117 13.86 -0.84 -7.17
CA CYS A 117 13.32 -2.21 -7.16
C CYS A 117 14.37 -3.19 -6.62
N LEU A 118 13.92 -4.20 -5.86
CA LEU A 118 14.77 -5.32 -5.44
C LEU A 118 15.48 -5.95 -6.65
N GLU A 119 16.74 -6.37 -6.46
CA GLU A 119 17.58 -6.92 -7.53
C GLU A 119 16.96 -8.16 -8.20
N ILE A 120 16.13 -8.88 -7.45
CA ILE A 120 15.44 -10.10 -7.88
C ILE A 120 14.18 -9.78 -8.72
N CYS A 121 13.74 -8.51 -8.79
CA CYS A 121 12.56 -8.15 -9.57
C CYS A 121 12.77 -8.42 -11.07
N LEU A 122 12.09 -9.45 -11.60
CA LEU A 122 12.11 -9.81 -13.03
C LEU A 122 11.68 -8.66 -13.94
N ASN A 123 10.72 -7.83 -13.51
CA ASN A 123 10.26 -6.68 -14.30
C ASN A 123 11.32 -5.58 -14.40
N ALA A 124 12.12 -5.38 -13.36
CA ALA A 124 13.26 -4.45 -13.39
C ALA A 124 14.38 -5.01 -14.25
N THR A 125 14.69 -6.30 -14.13
CA THR A 125 15.69 -6.99 -14.96
C THR A 125 15.30 -6.96 -16.45
N ARG A 126 14.04 -7.22 -16.79
CA ARG A 126 13.53 -7.12 -18.16
C ARG A 126 13.67 -5.70 -18.70
N ARG A 127 13.30 -4.66 -17.93
CA ARG A 127 13.47 -3.26 -18.37
C ARG A 127 14.94 -2.90 -18.58
N ARG A 128 15.85 -3.34 -17.70
CA ARG A 128 17.31 -3.14 -17.86
C ARG A 128 17.84 -3.84 -19.12
N GLN A 129 17.33 -5.02 -19.46
CA GLN A 129 17.71 -5.74 -20.69
C GLN A 129 17.18 -5.03 -21.95
N VAL A 130 15.95 -4.50 -21.92
CA VAL A 130 15.38 -3.72 -23.03
C VAL A 130 16.14 -2.41 -23.23
N GLY A 131 16.49 -1.69 -22.16
CA GLY A 131 17.31 -0.46 -22.24
C GLY A 131 18.73 -0.70 -22.77
N LYS A 132 19.32 -1.88 -22.55
CA LYS A 132 20.60 -2.27 -23.19
C LYS A 132 20.45 -2.62 -24.67
N ASN A 133 19.25 -2.99 -25.11
CA ASN A 133 18.92 -3.37 -26.49
C ASN A 133 18.34 -2.21 -27.32
N GLU A 134 18.45 -0.95 -26.87
CA GLU A 134 17.97 0.24 -27.61
C GLU A 134 18.67 0.48 -28.97
N ASN A 135 19.63 -0.36 -29.38
CA ASN A 135 20.09 -0.44 -30.76
C ASN A 135 19.31 -1.42 -31.67
N LYS A 136 18.21 -2.04 -31.20
CA LYS A 136 17.25 -2.73 -32.05
C LYS A 136 15.83 -2.38 -31.63
N ILE A 137 15.17 -1.60 -32.48
CA ILE A 137 13.74 -1.29 -32.47
C ILE A 137 12.95 -2.60 -32.36
N ILE A 138 12.31 -2.85 -31.22
CA ILE A 138 11.31 -3.91 -31.08
C ILE A 138 9.96 -3.21 -30.89
N GLN A 139 9.25 -3.07 -32.00
CA GLN A 139 7.88 -2.59 -32.02
C GLN A 139 6.97 -3.60 -31.30
N CYS A 140 6.23 -3.15 -30.29
CA CYS A 140 5.30 -4.01 -29.56
C CYS A 140 4.22 -4.56 -30.50
N PRO A 141 3.83 -5.84 -30.39
CA PRO A 141 2.72 -6.38 -31.15
C PRO A 141 1.43 -5.71 -30.67
N LYS A 142 0.70 -5.10 -31.62
CA LYS A 142 -0.68 -4.67 -31.42
C LYS A 142 -1.54 -5.92 -31.25
N VAL A 143 -2.28 -5.98 -30.16
CA VAL A 143 -3.47 -6.84 -30.03
C VAL A 143 -4.61 -6.10 -30.72
#